data_AF-A0A7Y0SD63-F1
#
_entry.id   AF-A0A7Y0SD63-F1
#
_cell.length_a   1.000
_cell.length_b   1.000
_cell.length_c   1.000
_cell.angle_alpha   90.00
_cell.angle_beta   90.00
_cell.angle_gamma   90.00
#
_symmetry.space_group_name_H-M   'P 1'
#
loop_
_entity.id
_entity.type
_entity.pdbx_description
1 polymer ?
#
loop_
_entity_poly.entity_id
_entity_poly.type
_entity_poly.pdbx_seq_one_letter_code
_entity_poly.pdbx_strand_id
1 'polypeptide(L)'
;TDVDGDNLEAVNLSTNDPNATIVENADGSFTITPSENFFGEIEFTYDVTDAIETVAADLNLTVNPVNDLPDVPDLSFTTEDGEAITITEAELLAQA
;
A
#
# COMPACT_ATOMS: atom_id res chain seq x y z
N THR A 1 -18.57 -6.44 19.70
CA THR A 1 -19.70 -7.38 19.88
C THR A 1 -20.80 -6.61 20.56
N ASP A 2 -22.03 -6.75 20.07
CA ASP A 2 -23.18 -6.09 20.67
C ASP A 2 -23.84 -6.98 21.72
N VAL A 3 -24.37 -6.38 22.80
CA VAL A 3 -24.98 -7.14 23.92
C VAL A 3 -26.43 -7.52 23.62
N ASP A 4 -27.09 -6.73 22.78
CA ASP A 4 -28.50 -6.87 22.40
C ASP A 4 -28.65 -7.73 21.13
N GLY A 5 -27.55 -8.00 20.43
CA GLY A 5 -27.47 -8.84 19.24
C GLY A 5 -27.72 -8.06 17.94
N ASP A 6 -27.64 -6.74 17.99
CA ASP A 6 -27.84 -5.87 16.82
C ASP A 6 -26.67 -5.98 15.83
N ASN A 7 -26.96 -5.66 14.57
CA ASN A 7 -25.96 -5.66 13.51
C ASN A 7 -25.03 -4.46 13.69
N LEU A 8 -23.73 -4.71 13.75
CA LEU A 8 -22.72 -3.67 13.86
C LEU A 8 -22.15 -3.32 12.49
N GLU A 9 -22.10 -2.03 12.19
CA GLU A 9 -21.46 -1.49 11.00
C GLU A 9 -20.28 -0.60 11.37
N ALA A 10 -19.19 -0.73 10.62
CA ALA A 10 -18.04 0.14 10.70
C ALA A 10 -18.17 1.25 9.66
N VAL A 11 -18.03 2.51 10.07
CA VAL A 11 -18.23 3.70 9.24
C VAL A 11 -17.13 4.74 9.51
N ASN A 12 -17.05 5.77 8.67
CA ASN A 12 -16.14 6.91 8.83
C ASN A 12 -14.66 6.52 8.94
N LEU A 13 -14.23 5.45 8.27
CA LEU A 13 -12.82 5.05 8.29
C LEU A 13 -11.96 6.18 7.72
N SER A 14 -10.94 6.57 8.49
CA SER A 14 -9.95 7.56 8.09
C SER A 14 -8.56 7.13 8.53
N THR A 15 -7.53 7.78 7.98
CA THR A 15 -6.13 7.47 8.26
C THR A 15 -5.26 8.71 8.33
N ASN A 16 -4.12 8.61 9.02
CA ASN A 16 -3.07 9.62 9.07
C ASN A 16 -2.26 9.73 7.76
N ASP A 17 -2.40 8.80 6.81
CA ASP A 17 -1.83 8.93 5.46
C ASP A 17 -2.72 9.84 4.59
N PRO A 18 -2.29 11.08 4.29
CA PRO A 18 -3.15 12.07 3.62
C PRO A 18 -3.46 11.75 2.16
N ASN A 19 -2.71 10.83 1.52
CA ASN A 19 -2.95 10.44 0.12
C ASN A 19 -3.41 8.99 -0.02
N ALA A 20 -3.66 8.28 1.08
CA ALA A 20 -4.25 6.96 1.01
C ALA A 20 -5.65 7.03 0.39
N THR A 21 -5.98 6.06 -0.44
CA THR A 21 -7.33 5.89 -0.97
C THR A 21 -8.06 4.83 -0.17
N ILE A 22 -9.29 5.14 0.23
CA ILE A 22 -10.17 4.26 0.99
C ILE A 22 -11.40 3.99 0.13
N VAL A 23 -11.75 2.72 -0.05
CA VAL A 23 -12.94 2.28 -0.76
C VAL A 23 -13.77 1.39 0.16
N GLU A 24 -15.01 1.78 0.40
CA GLU A 24 -15.99 0.96 1.10
C GLU A 24 -16.56 -0.10 0.15
N ASN A 25 -16.55 -1.36 0.57
CA ASN A 25 -17.06 -2.48 -0.19
C ASN A 25 -18.50 -2.81 0.24
N ALA A 26 -19.27 -3.43 -0.66
CA ALA A 26 -20.68 -3.76 -0.39
C ALA A 26 -20.88 -4.84 0.70
N ASP A 27 -19.82 -5.53 1.11
CA ASP A 27 -19.82 -6.52 2.19
C ASP A 27 -19.48 -5.92 3.57
N GLY A 28 -19.31 -4.59 3.66
CA GLY A 28 -18.96 -3.88 4.90
C GLY A 28 -17.45 -3.85 5.19
N SER A 29 -16.61 -4.38 4.29
CA SER A 29 -15.15 -4.25 4.39
C SER A 29 -14.64 -2.96 3.74
N PHE A 30 -13.39 -2.59 4.05
CA PHE A 30 -12.69 -1.46 3.44
C PHE A 30 -11.46 -1.94 2.68
N THR A 31 -11.25 -1.40 1.48
CA THR A 31 -9.98 -1.53 0.74
C THR A 31 -9.19 -0.24 0.93
N ILE A 32 -7.98 -0.35 1.47
CA ILE A 32 -7.06 0.78 1.69
C ILE A 32 -5.85 0.60 0.79
N THR A 33 -5.55 1.62 0.00
CA THR A 33 -4.30 1.72 -0.76
C THR A 33 -3.48 2.88 -0.17
N PRO A 34 -2.40 2.60 0.57
CA PRO A 34 -1.49 3.62 1.08
C PRO A 34 -0.82 4.42 -0.06
N SER A 35 -0.14 5.51 0.31
CA SER A 35 0.73 6.26 -0.61
C SER A 35 1.77 5.35 -1.28
N GLU A 36 2.10 5.63 -2.53
CA GLU A 36 3.16 4.90 -3.25
C GLU A 36 4.50 5.03 -2.50
N ASN A 37 5.22 3.91 -2.36
CA ASN A 37 6.46 3.84 -1.58
C ASN A 37 6.32 4.26 -0.11
N PHE A 38 5.13 4.13 0.49
CA PHE A 38 4.93 4.37 1.91
C PHE A 38 5.62 3.31 2.76
N PHE A 39 6.36 3.76 3.77
CA PHE A 39 6.94 2.91 4.82
C PHE A 39 6.73 3.62 6.16
N GLY A 40 6.31 2.88 7.19
CA GLY A 40 6.04 3.44 8.51
C GLY A 40 4.71 2.99 9.10
N GLU A 41 4.24 3.72 10.11
CA GLU A 41 2.98 3.44 10.81
C GLU A 41 1.82 4.18 10.18
N ILE A 42 0.76 3.42 9.88
CA ILE A 42 -0.54 3.92 9.47
C ILE A 42 -1.48 3.75 10.66
N GLU A 43 -1.99 4.87 11.15
CA GLU A 43 -3.05 4.92 12.15
C GLU A 43 -4.38 5.06 11.41
N PHE A 44 -5.34 4.24 11.80
CA PHE A 44 -6.71 4.23 11.31
C PHE A 44 -7.66 4.56 12.46
N THR A 45 -8.63 5.42 12.17
CA THR A 45 -9.75 5.69 13.08
C THR A 45 -11.05 5.38 12.36
N TYR A 46 -12.00 4.76 13.04
CA TYR A 46 -13.32 4.44 12.50
C TYR A 46 -14.35 4.42 13.62
N ASP A 47 -15.61 4.50 13.24
CA ASP A 47 -16.74 4.43 14.14
C ASP A 47 -17.45 3.08 13.98
N VAL A 48 -17.91 2.50 15.07
CA VAL A 48 -18.79 1.32 15.07
C VAL A 48 -20.17 1.74 15.55
N THR A 49 -21.21 1.42 14.79
CA THR A 49 -22.61 1.78 15.11
C THR A 49 -23.56 0.59 14.97
N ASP A 50 -24.59 0.58 15.81
CA ASP A 50 -25.78 -0.29 15.75
C ASP A 50 -27.03 0.48 15.23
N ALA A 51 -26.82 1.66 14.63
CA ALA A 51 -27.83 2.64 14.24
C ALA A 51 -28.52 3.42 15.38
N ILE A 52 -28.21 3.15 16.64
CA ILE A 52 -28.69 3.90 17.82
C ILE A 52 -27.54 4.64 18.48
N GLU A 53 -26.45 3.92 18.77
CA GLU A 53 -25.22 4.43 19.36
C GLU A 53 -24.05 4.33 18.38
N THR A 54 -22.99 5.08 18.66
CA THR A 54 -21.77 5.09 17.85
C THR A 54 -20.57 5.22 18.78
N VAL A 55 -19.57 4.36 18.57
CA VAL A 55 -18.36 4.31 19.38
C VAL A 55 -17.12 4.38 18.48
N ALA A 56 -16.19 5.27 18.81
CA ALA A 56 -14.93 5.40 18.11
C ALA A 56 -13.97 4.24 18.43
N ALA A 57 -13.22 3.81 17.43
CA ALA A 57 -12.23 2.76 17.51
C ALA A 57 -10.99 3.08 16.67
N ASP A 58 -9.86 2.55 17.11
CA ASP A 58 -8.55 2.78 16.51
C ASP A 58 -7.91 1.47 16.04
N LEU A 59 -7.13 1.54 14.97
CA LEU A 59 -6.33 0.43 14.42
C LEU A 59 -4.97 0.94 13.95
N ASN A 60 -3.89 0.23 14.29
CA ASN A 60 -2.54 0.57 13.86
C ASN A 60 -1.96 -0.51 12.95
N LEU A 61 -1.34 -0.09 11.85
CA LEU A 61 -0.68 -0.94 10.87
C LEU A 61 0.75 -0.46 10.60
N THR A 62 1.73 -1.33 10.78
CA THR A 62 3.12 -1.04 10.42
C THR A 62 3.44 -1.60 9.04
N VAL A 63 3.80 -0.73 8.09
CA VAL A 63 4.30 -1.09 6.77
C VAL A 63 5.83 -1.12 6.83
N ASN A 64 6.40 -2.32 6.82
CA ASN A 64 7.84 -2.50 6.85
C ASN A 64 8.45 -2.26 5.46
N PRO A 65 9.57 -1.53 5.36
CA PRO A 65 10.29 -1.41 4.11
C PRO A 65 10.87 -2.76 3.70
N VAL A 66 10.76 -3.07 2.42
CA VAL A 66 11.45 -4.19 1.77
C VAL A 66 12.42 -3.58 0.77
N ASN A 67 13.68 -3.98 0.85
CA ASN A 67 14.67 -3.51 -0.11
C ASN A 67 14.55 -4.31 -1.41
N ASP A 68 14.14 -3.62 -2.47
CA ASP A 68 14.09 -4.20 -3.81
C ASP A 68 15.48 -4.27 -4.45
N LEU A 69 15.65 -5.16 -5.44
CA LEU A 69 16.85 -5.19 -6.26
C LEU A 69 16.92 -3.94 -7.16
N PRO A 70 18.11 -3.47 -7.55
CA PRO A 70 18.23 -2.40 -8.51
C PRO A 70 17.55 -2.79 -9.83
N ASP A 71 16.57 -2.02 -10.27
CA ASP A 71 15.98 -2.18 -11.61
C ASP A 71 16.70 -1.25 -12.59
N VAL A 72 17.49 -1.84 -13.50
CA VAL A 72 18.25 -1.11 -14.52
C VAL A 72 17.90 -1.68 -15.89
N PRO A 73 17.33 -0.88 -16.81
CA PRO A 73 17.04 -1.36 -18.15
C PRO A 73 18.33 -1.64 -18.93
N ASP A 74 18.25 -2.58 -19.88
CA ASP A 74 19.37 -2.88 -20.77
C ASP A 74 19.86 -1.62 -21.50
N LEU A 75 21.18 -1.42 -21.49
CA LEU A 75 21.83 -0.33 -22.21
C LEU A 75 22.28 -0.85 -23.57
N SER A 76 21.81 -0.23 -24.65
CA SER A 76 22.27 -0.55 -26.01
C SER A 76 23.10 0.58 -26.60
N PHE A 77 24.23 0.21 -27.17
CA PHE A 77 25.13 1.10 -27.89
C PHE A 77 25.35 0.53 -29.29
N THR A 78 25.41 1.40 -30.29
CA THR A 78 25.81 1.01 -31.64
C THR A 78 27.22 1.51 -31.93
N THR A 79 28.09 0.64 -32.41
CA THR A 79 29.43 1.01 -32.88
C THR A 79 29.35 1.82 -34.17
N GLU A 80 30.45 2.46 -34.56
CA GLU A 80 30.55 3.18 -35.84
C GLU A 80 30.33 2.26 -37.06
N ASP A 81 30.66 0.97 -36.89
CA ASP A 81 30.44 -0.09 -37.89
C ASP A 81 29.01 -0.68 -37.86
N GLY A 82 28.13 -0.18 -36.99
CA GLY A 82 26.72 -0.58 -36.92
C GLY A 82 26.45 -1.85 -36.12
N GLU A 83 27.42 -2.36 -35.36
CA GLU A 83 27.20 -3.48 -34.43
C GLU A 83 26.55 -3.01 -33.13
N ALA A 84 25.57 -3.75 -32.63
CA ALA A 84 24.93 -3.46 -31.36
C ALA A 84 25.65 -4.16 -30.20
N ILE A 85 25.97 -3.39 -29.16
CA ILE A 85 26.45 -3.88 -27.86
C ILE A 85 25.32 -3.65 -26.87
N THR A 86 24.83 -4.72 -26.24
CA THR A 86 23.86 -4.65 -25.16
C THR A 86 24.58 -4.97 -23.85
N ILE A 87 24.38 -4.13 -22.83
CA ILE A 87 24.80 -4.38 -21.45
C ILE A 87 23.53 -4.62 -20.64
N THR A 88 23.39 -5.83 -20.12
CA THR A 88 22.25 -6.27 -19.31
C THR A 88 22.46 -5.97 -17.82
N GLU A 89 21.37 -5.93 -17.05
CA GLU A 89 21.43 -5.86 -15.59
C GLU A 89 22.30 -6.98 -14.99
N ALA A 90 22.19 -8.20 -15.52
CA ALA A 90 22.99 -9.34 -15.08
C ALA A 90 24.50 -9.15 -15.27
N GLU A 91 24.91 -8.48 -16.36
CA GLU A 91 26.32 -8.18 -16.64
C GLU A 91 26.88 -7.05 -15.77
N LEU A 92 26.03 -6.09 -15.39
CA LEU A 92 26.37 -5.07 -14.38
C LEU A 92 26.54 -5.71 -13.00
N LEU A 93 25.63 -6.61 -12.61
CA LEU A 93 25.67 -7.28 -11.32
C LEU A 93 26.86 -8.24 -11.19
N ALA A 94 27.26 -8.90 -12.28
CA ALA A 94 28.42 -9.81 -12.29
C ALA A 94 29.77 -9.09 -12.07
N GLN A 95 29.81 -7.76 -12.18
CA GLN A 95 31.01 -6.93 -12.01
C GLN A 95 30.97 -6.06 -10.74
N ALA A 96 29.96 -6.24 -9.89
CA ALA A 96 29.82 -5.54 -8.61
C ALA A 96 30.68 -6.17 -7.49
#